data_AF-A0A7C9DG88-F1
#
_entry.id   AF-A0A7C9DG88-F1
#
_cell.length_a   1.000
_cell.length_b   1.000
_cell.length_c   1.000
_cell.angle_alpha   90.00
_cell.angle_beta   90.00
_cell.angle_gamma   90.00
#
_symmetry.space_group_name_H-M   'P 1'
#
loop_
_entity.id
_entity.type
_entity.pdbx_description
1 polymer ?
#
loop_
_entity_poly.entity_id
_entity_poly.type
_entity_poly.pdbx_seq_one_letter_code
_entity_poly.pdbx_strand_id
1 'polypeptide(L)'
;MGLPKLVAKLSDMNSTSRFKFEEEKNTDWWSYDSWLKKHPSALDRFPTIMSKAEGKKIAVFLDYDGTLSPIVSDPDIAHMTDEMRSVVHEVGCCFPTSIISGRSRDKLDNIYYA
;
A
#
# COMPACT_ATOMS: atom_id res chain seq x y z
N MET A 1 45.05 -15.96 -13.24
CA MET A 1 44.97 -15.08 -12.07
C MET A 1 44.59 -13.70 -12.55
N GLY A 2 43.30 -13.36 -12.45
CA GLY A 2 42.74 -12.11 -12.95
C GLY A 2 42.30 -11.22 -11.79
N LEU A 3 42.76 -9.99 -11.85
CA LEU A 3 42.24 -8.80 -11.19
C LEU A 3 42.54 -7.65 -12.19
N PRO A 4 41.92 -6.47 -12.10
CA PRO A 4 40.87 -6.05 -11.17
C PRO A 4 39.78 -5.21 -11.86
N LYS A 5 38.73 -4.90 -11.12
CA LYS A 5 38.10 -3.57 -11.02
C LYS A 5 36.83 -3.79 -10.26
N LEU A 6 36.40 -2.72 -9.65
CA LEU A 6 35.13 -2.65 -9.02
C LEU A 6 35.06 -3.42 -7.69
N VAL A 7 35.40 -2.74 -6.58
CA VAL A 7 34.80 -1.43 -6.22
C VAL A 7 33.29 -1.66 -6.15
N ALA A 8 32.65 -1.40 -5.04
CA ALA A 8 32.88 -0.19 -4.30
C ALA A 8 32.49 -0.42 -2.86
N LYS A 9 33.34 0.05 -1.94
CA LYS A 9 32.94 0.49 -0.60
C LYS A 9 32.54 -0.55 0.44
N LEU A 10 32.48 -1.85 0.17
CA LEU A 10 32.09 -2.82 1.21
C LEU A 10 33.19 -3.08 2.26
N SER A 11 34.46 -2.89 1.95
CA SER A 11 35.57 -3.20 2.88
C SER A 11 35.97 -2.08 3.83
N ASP A 12 35.58 -0.83 3.55
CA ASP A 12 36.27 0.34 4.14
C ASP A 12 35.48 1.06 5.24
N MET A 13 34.33 0.53 5.67
CA MET A 13 33.55 1.13 6.78
C MET A 13 33.69 0.40 8.12
N ASN A 14 34.68 -0.50 8.25
CA ASN A 14 34.90 -1.29 9.47
C ASN A 14 35.75 -0.62 10.55
N SER A 15 35.91 0.71 10.53
CA SER A 15 36.51 1.40 11.68
C SER A 15 35.93 2.80 11.82
N THR A 16 34.95 2.95 12.71
CA THR A 16 34.82 4.08 13.64
C THR A 16 33.74 3.73 14.68
N SER A 17 34.22 3.42 15.89
CA SER A 17 33.52 3.50 17.18
C SER A 17 32.13 2.85 17.31
N ARG A 18 32.14 1.61 17.81
CA ARG A 18 31.38 1.13 18.98
C ARG A 18 30.29 2.09 19.52
N PHE A 19 29.16 2.19 18.81
CA PHE A 19 27.88 2.52 19.45
C PHE A 19 27.21 1.20 19.77
N LYS A 20 27.32 0.78 21.03
CA LYS A 20 26.41 -0.22 21.58
C LYS A 20 25.03 0.42 21.61
N PHE A 21 24.24 0.19 20.57
CA PHE A 21 22.80 0.22 20.74
C PHE A 21 22.49 -1.09 21.46
N GLU A 22 22.22 -1.00 22.76
CA GLU A 22 21.57 -2.08 23.47
C GLU A 22 20.21 -2.29 22.79
N GLU A 23 20.15 -3.35 22.01
CA GLU A 23 18.92 -3.85 21.43
C GLU A 23 18.09 -4.38 22.60
N GLU A 24 17.29 -3.51 23.21
CA GLU A 24 16.15 -3.92 24.01
C GLU A 24 15.26 -4.76 23.09
N LYS A 25 15.39 -6.08 23.22
CA LYS A 25 14.53 -7.06 22.55
C LYS A 25 13.10 -6.89 23.05
N ASN A 26 12.39 -5.93 22.45
CA ASN A 26 11.00 -5.70 22.74
C ASN A 26 10.19 -6.90 22.25
N THR A 27 9.47 -7.52 23.18
CA THR A 27 8.69 -8.75 23.08
C THR A 27 7.43 -8.63 22.21
N ASP A 28 7.44 -7.81 21.16
CA ASP A 28 6.23 -7.48 20.38
C ASP A 28 6.17 -8.16 19.00
N TRP A 29 7.26 -8.78 18.54
CA TRP A 29 7.26 -9.51 17.26
C TRP A 29 6.29 -10.70 17.24
N TRP A 30 6.04 -11.35 18.39
CA TRP A 30 5.08 -12.45 18.50
C TRP A 30 3.61 -11.98 18.35
N SER A 31 3.35 -10.68 18.59
CA SER A 31 2.02 -10.07 18.43
C SER A 31 1.70 -9.81 16.96
N TYR A 32 2.66 -9.28 16.20
CA TYR A 32 2.46 -8.93 14.80
C TYR A 32 2.26 -10.16 13.90
N ASP A 33 3.06 -11.21 14.07
CA ASP A 33 2.88 -12.46 13.31
C ASP A 33 1.53 -13.13 13.60
N SER A 34 1.08 -13.07 14.86
CA SER A 34 -0.24 -13.53 15.27
C SER A 34 -1.35 -12.70 14.62
N TRP A 35 -1.15 -11.38 14.52
CA TRP A 35 -2.08 -10.47 13.88
C TRP A 35 -2.20 -10.73 12.36
N LEU A 36 -1.08 -10.93 11.66
CA LEU A 36 -1.07 -11.27 10.22
C LEU A 36 -1.73 -12.62 9.93
N LYS A 37 -1.61 -13.60 10.84
CA LYS A 37 -2.34 -14.87 10.72
C LYS A 37 -3.86 -14.69 10.81
N LYS A 38 -4.33 -13.72 11.59
CA LYS A 38 -5.76 -13.39 11.73
C LYS A 38 -6.27 -12.49 10.60
N HIS A 39 -5.41 -11.64 10.03
CA HIS A 39 -5.74 -10.68 8.98
C HIS A 39 -4.87 -10.95 7.74
N PRO A 40 -5.14 -12.05 7.01
CA PRO A 40 -4.36 -12.37 5.83
C PRO A 40 -4.56 -11.29 4.75
N SER A 41 -3.48 -10.99 4.02
CA SER A 41 -3.52 -10.08 2.87
C SER A 41 -4.56 -10.51 1.85
N ALA A 42 -5.44 -9.58 1.46
CA ALA A 42 -6.44 -9.81 0.42
C ALA A 42 -5.78 -10.02 -0.95
N LEU A 43 -4.65 -9.37 -1.21
CA LEU A 43 -3.88 -9.54 -2.45
C LEU A 43 -3.29 -10.94 -2.54
N ASP A 44 -2.72 -11.47 -1.45
CA ASP A 44 -2.17 -12.83 -1.43
C ASP A 44 -3.28 -13.89 -1.58
N ARG A 45 -4.50 -13.55 -1.16
CA ARG A 45 -5.69 -14.41 -1.27
C ARG A 45 -6.56 -14.07 -2.47
N PHE A 46 -6.10 -13.22 -3.39
CA PHE A 46 -6.91 -12.75 -4.52
C PHE A 46 -7.45 -13.88 -5.39
N PRO A 47 -6.68 -14.94 -5.75
CA PRO A 47 -7.23 -16.06 -6.51
C PRO A 47 -8.40 -16.77 -5.80
N THR A 48 -8.34 -16.88 -4.46
CA THR A 48 -9.43 -17.46 -3.66
C THR A 48 -10.65 -16.56 -3.63
N ILE A 49 -10.45 -15.24 -3.54
CA ILE A 49 -11.55 -14.26 -3.59
C ILE A 49 -12.26 -14.35 -4.95
N MET A 50 -11.50 -14.37 -6.05
CA MET A 50 -12.04 -14.44 -7.40
C MET A 50 -12.77 -15.75 -7.68
N SER A 51 -12.22 -16.90 -7.24
CA SER A 51 -12.91 -18.19 -7.34
C SER A 51 -14.26 -18.18 -6.59
N LYS A 52 -14.35 -17.51 -5.43
CA LYS A 52 -15.62 -17.37 -4.71
C LYS A 52 -16.58 -16.36 -5.35
N ALA A 53 -16.09 -15.47 -6.18
CA ALA A 53 -16.87 -14.47 -6.90
C ALA A 53 -17.37 -14.98 -8.27
N GLU A 54 -16.89 -16.14 -8.73
CA GLU A 54 -17.28 -16.74 -10.00
C GLU A 54 -18.81 -16.89 -10.11
N GLY A 55 -19.36 -16.45 -11.25
CA GLY A 55 -20.81 -16.43 -11.51
C GLY A 55 -21.61 -15.37 -10.75
N LYS A 56 -20.97 -14.51 -9.93
CA LYS A 56 -21.64 -13.42 -9.21
C LYS A 56 -21.43 -12.08 -9.90
N LYS A 57 -22.39 -11.17 -9.71
CA LYS A 57 -22.22 -9.76 -10.07
C LYS A 57 -21.36 -9.08 -9.01
N ILE A 58 -20.24 -8.51 -9.43
CA ILE A 58 -19.32 -7.78 -8.56
C ILE A 58 -19.67 -6.29 -8.65
N ALA A 59 -19.71 -5.62 -7.50
CA ALA A 59 -19.70 -4.17 -7.39
C ALA A 59 -18.52 -3.79 -6.49
N VAL A 60 -17.80 -2.72 -6.85
CA VAL A 60 -16.58 -2.28 -6.18
C VAL A 60 -16.88 -0.98 -5.42
N PHE A 61 -16.55 -0.97 -4.14
CA PHE A 61 -16.65 0.22 -3.30
C PHE A 61 -15.27 0.53 -2.75
N LEU A 62 -14.80 1.76 -2.96
CA LEU A 62 -13.45 2.19 -2.61
C LEU A 62 -13.53 3.30 -1.58
N ASP A 63 -12.78 3.17 -0.49
CA ASP A 63 -12.53 4.29 0.41
C ASP A 63 -11.57 5.30 -0.25
N TYR A 64 -11.49 6.53 0.25
CA TYR A 64 -10.64 7.57 -0.32
C TYR A 64 -9.34 7.77 0.48
N ASP A 65 -9.42 8.33 1.68
CA ASP A 65 -8.25 8.76 2.46
C ASP A 65 -7.48 7.57 3.04
N GLY A 66 -6.23 7.41 2.62
CA GLY A 66 -5.41 6.26 2.99
C GLY A 66 -5.67 5.00 2.16
N THR A 67 -6.56 5.08 1.17
CA THR A 67 -6.82 4.01 0.19
C THR A 67 -6.43 4.46 -1.22
N LEU A 68 -7.08 5.50 -1.75
CA LEU A 68 -6.82 6.07 -3.09
C LEU A 68 -5.92 7.32 -3.04
N SER A 69 -5.92 8.01 -1.91
CA SER A 69 -5.03 9.13 -1.60
C SER A 69 -4.10 8.77 -0.42
N PRO A 70 -2.91 9.37 -0.33
CA PRO A 70 -2.03 9.14 0.81
C PRO A 70 -2.64 9.67 2.12
N ILE A 71 -2.31 9.03 3.24
CA ILE A 71 -2.61 9.58 4.58
C ILE A 71 -1.69 10.79 4.80
N VAL A 72 -2.28 11.98 4.90
CA VAL A 72 -1.57 13.26 5.06
C VAL A 72 -2.14 14.05 6.25
N SER A 73 -1.33 14.93 6.83
CA SER A 73 -1.73 15.77 7.97
C SER A 73 -2.71 16.87 7.59
N ASP A 74 -2.60 17.38 6.37
CA ASP A 74 -3.52 18.36 5.80
C ASP A 74 -4.43 17.64 4.79
N PRO A 75 -5.72 17.45 5.08
CA PRO A 75 -6.64 16.79 4.18
C PRO A 75 -6.74 17.49 2.82
N ASP A 76 -6.58 18.81 2.75
CA ASP A 76 -6.79 19.56 1.50
C ASP A 76 -5.71 19.26 0.43
N ILE A 77 -4.64 18.54 0.78
CA ILE A 77 -3.62 18.05 -0.16
C ILE A 77 -3.69 16.53 -0.43
N ALA A 78 -4.67 15.80 0.12
CA ALA A 78 -4.82 14.36 -0.12
C ALA A 78 -5.50 14.10 -1.46
N HIS A 79 -4.71 14.19 -2.54
CA HIS A 79 -5.17 13.94 -3.90
C HIS A 79 -4.74 12.56 -4.38
N MET A 80 -5.62 11.92 -5.14
CA MET A 80 -5.28 10.75 -5.94
C MET A 80 -4.29 11.15 -7.05
N THR A 81 -3.25 10.34 -7.28
CA THR A 81 -2.33 10.54 -8.40
C THR A 81 -3.03 10.29 -9.73
N ASP A 82 -2.52 10.85 -10.84
CA ASP A 82 -3.07 10.59 -12.17
C ASP A 82 -3.02 9.10 -12.55
N GLU A 83 -1.97 8.39 -12.11
CA GLU A 83 -1.85 6.95 -12.26
C GLU A 83 -2.98 6.21 -11.54
N MET A 84 -3.22 6.53 -10.26
CA MET A 84 -4.31 5.90 -9.50
C MET A 84 -5.68 6.25 -10.09
N ARG A 85 -5.85 7.47 -10.63
CA ARG A 85 -7.07 7.87 -11.34
C ARG A 85 -7.32 6.99 -12.57
N SER A 86 -6.27 6.69 -13.34
CA SER A 86 -6.36 5.78 -14.49
C SER A 86 -6.77 4.37 -14.06
N VAL A 87 -6.17 3.84 -13.00
CA VAL A 87 -6.51 2.51 -12.48
C VAL A 87 -7.97 2.44 -12.01
N VAL A 88 -8.43 3.42 -11.25
CA VAL A 88 -9.83 3.48 -10.78
C VAL A 88 -10.80 3.57 -11.97
N HIS A 89 -10.45 4.35 -13.00
CA HIS A 89 -11.25 4.43 -14.22
C HIS A 89 -11.35 3.08 -14.93
N GLU A 90 -10.25 2.35 -15.09
CA GLU A 90 -10.26 1.00 -15.69
C GLU A 90 -11.15 0.02 -14.91
N VAL A 91 -11.09 0.06 -13.57
CA VAL A 91 -11.97 -0.73 -12.71
C VAL A 91 -13.43 -0.36 -12.92
N GLY A 92 -13.74 0.94 -13.03
CA GLY A 92 -15.08 1.46 -13.32
C GLY A 92 -15.63 1.04 -14.68
N CYS A 93 -14.78 0.89 -15.70
CA CYS A 93 -15.18 0.33 -16.99
C CYS A 93 -15.54 -1.16 -16.93
N CYS A 94 -14.99 -1.89 -15.96
CA CYS A 94 -15.21 -3.34 -15.82
C CYS A 94 -16.38 -3.67 -14.88
N PHE A 95 -16.54 -2.91 -13.80
CA PHE A 95 -17.50 -3.18 -12.74
C PHE A 95 -18.21 -1.89 -12.29
N PRO A 96 -19.50 -1.96 -11.89
CA PRO A 96 -20.14 -0.88 -11.15
C PRO A 96 -19.27 -0.51 -9.95
N THR A 97 -18.74 0.72 -9.95
CA THR A 97 -17.73 1.18 -9.00
C THR A 97 -18.17 2.49 -8.36
N SER A 98 -17.96 2.63 -7.06
CA SER A 98 -18.25 3.86 -6.32
C SER A 98 -17.16 4.16 -5.31
N ILE A 99 -16.78 5.43 -5.21
CA ILE A 99 -15.90 5.92 -4.14
C ILE A 99 -16.77 6.42 -2.99
N ILE A 100 -16.53 5.88 -1.81
CA ILE A 100 -17.17 6.27 -0.55
C ILE A 100 -16.14 7.08 0.23
N SER A 101 -16.45 8.35 0.50
CA SER A 101 -15.55 9.24 1.22
C SER A 101 -16.30 9.97 2.33
N GLY A 102 -15.58 10.25 3.43
CA GLY A 102 -16.05 11.19 4.46
C GLY A 102 -15.93 12.67 4.05
N ARG A 103 -15.31 12.97 2.90
CA ARG A 103 -15.14 14.34 2.40
C ARG A 103 -16.43 14.90 1.81
N SER A 104 -16.57 16.21 1.90
CA SER A 104 -17.59 16.92 1.14
C SER A 104 -17.32 16.81 -0.37
N ARG A 105 -18.38 16.82 -1.17
CA ARG A 105 -18.32 16.59 -2.62
C ARG A 105 -17.48 17.63 -3.38
N ASP A 106 -17.48 18.85 -2.86
CA ASP A 106 -16.70 20.00 -3.31
C ASP A 106 -15.18 19.83 -3.11
N LYS A 107 -14.77 18.95 -2.17
CA LYS A 107 -13.35 18.64 -1.88
C LYS A 107 -12.81 17.43 -2.63
N LEU A 108 -13.65 16.77 -3.44
CA LEU A 108 -13.24 15.65 -4.28
C LEU A 108 -13.04 16.17 -5.70
N ASP A 109 -11.79 16.49 -6.05
CA ASP A 109 -11.40 17.07 -7.33
C ASP A 109 -11.84 16.23 -8.53
N ASN A 110 -13.02 16.56 -9.06
CA ASN A 110 -13.62 16.01 -10.27
C ASN A 110 -13.46 14.48 -10.36
N ILE A 111 -13.61 13.78 -9.24
CA ILE A 111 -13.61 12.32 -9.20
C ILE A 111 -15.04 11.86 -9.51
N TYR A 112 -15.53 12.26 -10.68
CA TYR A 112 -16.82 11.85 -11.20
C TYR A 112 -16.59 11.09 -12.50
N TYR A 113 -16.09 9.86 -12.35
CA TYR A 113 -16.34 8.82 -13.33
C TYR A 113 -17.37 7.90 -12.70
N ALA A 114 -18.61 8.04 -13.16
CA ALA A 114 -19.68 7.07 -13.01
C ALA A 114 -20.14 6.70 -14.43
#